data_AF-A0A0B2V988-F1
#
_entry.id   AF-A0A0B2V988-F1
#
_cell.length_a   1.000
_cell.length_b   1.000
_cell.length_c   1.000
_cell.angle_alpha   90.00
_cell.angle_beta   90.00
_cell.angle_gamma   90.00
#
_symmetry.space_group_name_H-M   'P 1'
#
loop_
_entity.id
_entity.type
_entity.pdbx_description
1 polymer ?
#
loop_
_entity_poly.entity_id
_entity_poly.type
_entity_poly.pdbx_seq_one_letter_code
_entity_poly.pdbx_strand_id
1 'polypeptide(L)'
;MTPWSGVIYLLDSFCFSYDVTLSPNDVISEIDWFFTITINSLSFIVYLSIFIIIVKKRRAHHLQFNRKELRLLLHSFIIYVWVLFIIFTFHDYSLLLPPSQWTYFAISIIWILYCGLSPMLYIVFNSSKKNCREIFPKWSRQAICYIAKDGDKF
;
A
#
# COMPACT_ATOMS: atom_id res chain seq x y z
N MET A 1 -15.69 -2.60 11.97
CA MET A 1 -15.06 -2.30 13.27
C MET A 1 -15.68 -3.24 14.29
N THR A 2 -14.86 -3.94 15.06
CA THR A 2 -15.31 -4.84 16.12
C THR A 2 -15.77 -4.01 17.32
N PRO A 3 -16.69 -4.50 18.17
CA PRO A 3 -17.21 -3.73 19.32
C PRO A 3 -16.16 -3.41 20.40
N TRP A 4 -14.93 -3.87 20.21
CA TRP A 4 -13.80 -3.75 21.14
C TRP A 4 -12.70 -2.81 20.61
N SER A 5 -12.84 -2.29 19.38
CA SER A 5 -11.94 -1.28 18.83
C SER A 5 -12.70 -0.18 18.11
N GLY A 6 -12.41 1.06 18.50
CA GLY A 6 -13.07 2.26 18.00
C GLY A 6 -12.03 3.28 17.57
N VAL A 7 -12.13 3.74 16.33
CA VAL A 7 -11.41 4.94 15.87
C VAL A 7 -12.42 6.06 15.83
N ILE A 8 -12.21 7.09 16.66
CA ILE A 8 -13.05 8.28 16.70
C ILE A 8 -12.44 9.35 15.80
N TYR A 9 -13.31 10.10 15.13
CA TYR A 9 -12.90 11.27 14.37
C TYR A 9 -13.06 12.51 15.25
N LEU A 10 -11.94 13.13 15.63
CA LEU A 10 -11.97 14.40 16.36
C LEU A 10 -12.12 15.53 15.35
N LEU A 11 -13.33 16.10 15.27
CA LEU A 11 -13.62 17.22 14.37
C LEU A 11 -12.73 18.44 14.63
N ASP A 12 -12.38 18.71 15.88
CA ASP A 12 -11.56 19.88 16.27
C ASP A 12 -10.10 19.77 15.82
N SER A 13 -9.64 18.58 15.48
CA SER A 13 -8.24 18.29 15.10
C SER A 13 -8.14 17.66 13.71
N PHE A 14 -9.26 17.49 13.01
CA PHE A 14 -9.38 16.79 11.71
C PHE A 14 -8.60 15.47 11.66
N CYS A 15 -8.61 14.71 12.75
CA CYS A 15 -7.75 13.55 12.91
C CYS A 15 -8.49 12.31 13.40
N PHE A 16 -7.97 11.17 12.99
CA PHE A 16 -8.38 9.86 13.49
C PHE A 16 -7.53 9.55 14.73
N SER A 17 -8.19 9.26 15.84
CA SER A 17 -7.54 8.81 17.06
C SER A 17 -8.25 7.58 17.61
N TYR A 18 -7.53 6.73 18.32
CA TYR A 18 -8.15 5.62 19.04
C TYR A 18 -9.00 6.17 20.19
N ASP A 19 -10.15 5.54 20.42
CA ASP A 19 -11.01 5.93 21.52
C ASP A 19 -10.36 5.54 22.86
N VAL A 20 -9.79 6.51 23.56
CA VAL A 20 -9.13 6.33 24.87
C VAL A 20 -10.08 5.86 25.97
N THR A 21 -11.40 5.83 25.73
CA THR A 21 -12.38 5.31 26.70
C THR A 21 -12.40 3.77 26.78
N LEU A 22 -11.80 3.08 25.81
CA LEU A 22 -11.77 1.62 25.71
C LEU A 22 -10.35 1.10 25.98
N SER A 23 -10.14 0.50 27.15
CA SER A 23 -8.84 -0.09 27.55
C SER A 23 -8.22 -1.11 26.59
N PRO A 24 -8.96 -1.83 25.72
CA PRO A 24 -8.34 -2.72 24.73
C PRO A 24 -7.61 -2.00 23.59
N ASN A 25 -7.84 -0.71 23.38
CA ASN A 25 -7.31 0.01 22.21
C ASN A 25 -5.79 0.18 22.24
N ASP A 26 -5.17 0.34 23.42
CA ASP A 26 -3.71 0.44 23.55
C ASP A 26 -3.03 -0.87 23.10
N VAL A 27 -3.58 -2.01 23.52
CA VAL A 27 -3.10 -3.33 23.12
C VAL A 27 -3.27 -3.55 21.62
N ILE A 28 -4.37 -3.08 21.04
CA ILE A 28 -4.63 -3.18 19.60
C ILE A 28 -3.64 -2.33 18.80
N SER A 29 -3.34 -1.11 19.26
CA SER A 29 -2.36 -0.23 18.63
C SER A 29 -0.95 -0.85 18.64
N GLU A 30 -0.54 -1.45 19.76
CA GLU A 30 0.74 -2.17 19.84
C GLU A 30 0.78 -3.38 18.90
N ILE A 31 -0.30 -4.18 18.86
CA ILE A 31 -0.39 -5.34 17.96
C ILE A 31 -0.33 -4.89 16.50
N ASP A 32 -1.06 -3.84 16.13
CA ASP A 32 -1.08 -3.29 14.77
C ASP A 32 0.32 -2.85 14.33
N TRP A 33 1.09 -2.25 15.24
CA TRP A 33 2.48 -1.87 15.00
C TRP A 33 3.36 -3.08 14.69
N PHE A 34 3.37 -4.09 15.57
CA PHE A 34 4.17 -5.30 15.39
C PHE A 34 3.75 -6.08 14.14
N PHE A 35 2.45 -6.24 13.92
CA PHE A 35 1.90 -6.96 12.79
C PHE A 35 2.33 -6.30 11.47
N THR A 36 2.16 -4.98 11.36
CA THR A 36 2.43 -4.25 10.12
C THR A 36 3.93 -4.25 9.79
N ILE A 37 4.80 -4.10 10.79
CA ILE A 37 6.26 -4.20 10.58
C ILE A 37 6.64 -5.62 10.14
N THR A 38 6.06 -6.65 10.76
CA THR A 38 6.39 -8.05 10.46
C THR A 38 5.99 -8.42 9.03
N ILE A 39 4.76 -8.12 8.61
CA ILE A 39 4.27 -8.47 7.27
C ILE A 39 5.00 -7.69 6.17
N ASN A 40 5.32 -6.42 6.43
CA ASN A 40 6.05 -5.57 5.49
C ASN A 40 7.51 -6.02 5.33
N SER A 41 8.17 -6.37 6.45
CA SER A 41 9.54 -6.92 6.44
C SER A 41 9.61 -8.27 5.73
N LEU A 42 8.64 -9.16 5.99
CA LEU A 42 8.55 -10.45 5.31
C LEU A 42 8.41 -10.26 3.79
N SER A 43 7.54 -9.35 3.36
CA SER A 43 7.34 -9.02 1.95
C SER A 43 8.63 -8.52 1.30
N PHE A 44 9.37 -7.62 1.97
CA PHE A 44 10.66 -7.12 1.50
C PHE A 44 11.69 -8.24 1.33
N ILE A 45 11.79 -9.17 2.31
CA ILE A 45 12.71 -10.31 2.26
C ILE A 45 12.39 -11.24 1.07
N VAL A 46 11.09 -11.48 0.79
CA VAL A 46 10.67 -12.29 -0.35
C VAL A 46 11.10 -11.64 -1.67
N TYR A 47 10.86 -10.34 -1.85
CA TYR A 47 11.31 -9.63 -3.06
C TYR A 47 12.83 -9.60 -3.20
N LEU A 48 13.56 -9.43 -2.10
CA LEU A 48 15.03 -9.48 -2.09
C LEU A 48 15.54 -10.87 -2.49
N SER A 49 14.91 -11.93 -1.99
CA SER A 49 15.26 -13.32 -2.29
C SER A 49 15.02 -13.64 -3.76
N ILE A 50 13.89 -13.22 -4.33
CA ILE A 50 13.59 -13.33 -5.76
C ILE A 50 14.67 -12.60 -6.58
N PHE A 51 15.04 -11.39 -6.18
CA PHE A 51 16.10 -10.63 -6.86
C PHE A 51 17.45 -11.35 -6.83
N ILE A 52 17.87 -11.89 -5.68
CA ILE A 52 19.13 -12.64 -5.54
C ILE A 52 19.12 -13.89 -6.43
N ILE A 53 18.03 -14.66 -6.44
CA ILE A 53 17.89 -15.87 -7.27
C ILE A 53 18.02 -15.51 -8.75
N ILE A 54 17.35 -14.45 -9.19
CA ILE A 54 17.41 -14.00 -10.59
C ILE A 54 18.80 -13.49 -10.95
N VAL A 55 19.46 -12.72 -10.08
CA VAL A 55 20.84 -12.23 -10.32
C VAL A 55 21.82 -13.40 -10.40
N LYS A 56 21.73 -14.40 -9.51
CA LYS A 56 22.56 -15.61 -9.57
C LYS A 56 22.35 -16.36 -10.88
N LYS A 57 21.08 -16.56 -11.29
CA LYS A 57 20.75 -17.24 -12.55
C LYS A 57 21.24 -16.44 -13.77
N ARG A 58 21.07 -15.12 -13.79
CA ARG A 58 21.53 -14.25 -14.88
C ARG A 58 23.05 -14.21 -14.99
N ARG A 59 23.77 -14.17 -13.85
CA ARG A 59 25.23 -14.22 -13.82
C ARG A 59 25.76 -15.52 -14.41
N ALA A 60 25.13 -16.65 -14.08
CA ALA A 60 25.49 -17.96 -14.65
C ALA A 60 25.27 -18.04 -16.17
N HIS A 61 24.29 -17.32 -16.71
CA HIS A 61 23.96 -17.31 -18.14
C HIS A 61 24.48 -16.08 -18.90
N HIS A 62 25.34 -15.24 -18.29
CA HIS A 62 25.85 -13.98 -18.88
C HIS A 62 24.77 -13.06 -19.49
N LEU A 63 23.55 -13.10 -18.93
CA LEU A 63 22.42 -12.31 -19.42
C LEU A 63 22.48 -10.87 -18.87
N GLN A 64 22.09 -9.90 -19.70
CA GLN A 64 22.03 -8.50 -19.28
C GLN A 64 21.02 -8.26 -18.14
N PHE A 65 21.31 -7.24 -17.32
CA PHE A 65 20.46 -6.79 -16.22
C PHE A 65 19.14 -6.20 -16.74
N ASN A 66 18.03 -6.67 -16.17
CA ASN A 66 16.71 -6.18 -16.52
C ASN A 66 16.32 -5.01 -15.63
N ARG A 67 16.19 -3.81 -16.21
CA ARG A 67 15.76 -2.60 -15.48
C ARG A 67 14.39 -2.75 -14.81
N LYS A 68 13.54 -3.66 -15.29
CA LYS A 68 12.22 -3.94 -14.69
C LYS A 68 12.33 -4.57 -13.31
N GLU A 69 13.31 -5.45 -13.10
CA GLU A 69 13.53 -6.16 -11.83
C GLU A 69 14.05 -5.21 -10.75
N LEU A 70 15.00 -4.35 -11.11
CA LEU A 70 15.48 -3.28 -10.23
C LEU A 70 14.34 -2.33 -9.84
N ARG A 71 13.45 -2.02 -10.79
CA ARG A 71 12.27 -1.19 -10.52
C ARG A 71 11.34 -1.83 -9.49
N LEU A 72 11.12 -3.14 -9.58
CA LEU A 72 10.30 -3.87 -8.60
C LEU A 72 10.93 -3.86 -7.21
N LEU A 73 12.25 -4.06 -7.11
CA LEU A 73 12.95 -3.99 -5.82
C LEU A 73 12.86 -2.57 -5.22
N LEU A 74 13.09 -1.55 -6.04
CA LEU A 74 13.03 -0.15 -5.64
C LEU A 74 11.61 0.25 -5.22
N HIS A 75 10.59 -0.28 -5.90
CA HIS A 75 9.19 -0.11 -5.51
C HIS A 75 8.90 -0.68 -4.12
N SER A 76 9.25 -1.94 -3.87
CA SER A 76 9.03 -2.58 -2.57
C SER A 76 9.81 -1.85 -1.46
N PHE A 77 11.00 -1.35 -1.76
CA PHE A 77 11.79 -0.53 -0.83
C PHE A 77 11.12 0.82 -0.52
N ILE A 78 10.61 1.53 -1.53
CA ILE A 78 9.88 2.79 -1.33
C ILE A 78 8.65 2.57 -0.46
N ILE A 79 7.84 1.55 -0.75
CA ILE A 79 6.67 1.21 0.07
C ILE A 79 7.10 0.88 1.49
N TYR A 80 8.15 0.08 1.66
CA TYR A 80 8.64 -0.30 2.97
C TYR A 80 9.00 0.91 3.83
N VAL A 81 9.81 1.83 3.29
CA VAL A 81 10.22 3.07 3.98
C VAL A 81 9.01 3.97 4.24
N TRP A 82 8.10 4.09 3.28
CA TRP A 82 6.90 4.91 3.43
C TRP A 82 5.98 4.41 4.54
N VAL A 83 5.73 3.10 4.60
CA VAL A 83 4.92 2.47 5.65
C VAL A 83 5.58 2.62 7.02
N LEU A 84 6.90 2.43 7.11
CA LEU A 84 7.64 2.68 8.35
C LEU A 84 7.49 4.13 8.81
N PHE A 85 7.63 5.08 7.90
CA PHE A 85 7.49 6.50 8.22
C PHE A 85 6.09 6.83 8.73
N ILE A 86 5.04 6.29 8.11
CA ILE A 86 3.66 6.49 8.54
C ILE A 86 3.41 5.94 9.94
N ILE A 87 3.81 4.70 10.19
CA ILE A 87 3.60 4.02 11.47
C ILE A 87 4.37 4.75 12.57
N PHE A 88 5.62 5.14 12.30
CA PHE A 88 6.43 5.91 13.25
C PHE A 88 5.81 7.27 13.55
N THR A 89 5.31 7.98 12.53
CA THR A 89 4.65 9.27 12.73
C THR A 89 3.33 9.12 13.49
N PHE A 90 2.63 7.98 13.36
CA PHE A 90 1.38 7.74 14.06
C PHE A 90 1.59 7.36 15.54
N HIS A 91 2.61 6.56 15.84
CA HIS A 91 2.87 6.07 17.20
C HIS A 91 3.72 7.05 18.04
N ASP A 92 4.74 7.68 17.44
CA ASP A 92 5.70 8.54 18.12
C ASP A 92 5.57 10.02 17.71
N TYR A 93 4.35 10.48 17.40
CA TYR A 93 4.10 11.86 16.95
C TYR A 93 4.65 12.93 17.93
N SER A 94 4.67 12.62 19.23
CA SER A 94 5.17 13.50 20.29
C SER A 94 6.69 13.71 20.26
N LEU A 95 7.44 12.80 19.61
CA LEU A 95 8.90 12.83 19.56
C LEU A 95 9.43 13.58 18.33
N LEU A 96 8.62 13.65 17.26
CA LEU A 96 9.00 14.23 15.97
C LEU A 96 8.38 15.62 15.71
N LEU A 97 7.16 15.87 16.18
CA LEU A 97 6.44 17.11 15.89
C LEU A 97 5.83 17.71 17.17
N PRO A 98 5.79 19.04 17.30
CA PRO A 98 5.06 19.68 18.38
C PRO A 98 3.58 19.28 18.30
N PRO A 99 2.92 19.01 19.44
CA PRO A 99 1.50 18.69 19.47
C PRO A 99 0.72 19.93 19.03
N SER A 100 0.39 19.97 17.74
CA SER A 100 -0.34 21.05 17.09
C SER A 100 -1.41 20.43 16.20
N GLN A 101 -2.54 21.11 16.01
CA GLN A 101 -3.63 20.63 15.14
C GLN A 101 -3.14 20.34 13.70
N TRP A 102 -2.16 21.10 13.23
CA TRP A 102 -1.54 20.92 11.91
C TRP A 102 -0.76 19.61 11.78
N THR A 103 -0.14 19.14 12.87
CA THR A 103 0.56 17.85 12.92
C THR A 103 -0.41 16.70 12.64
N TYR A 104 -1.55 16.71 13.33
CA TYR A 104 -2.58 15.67 13.15
C TYR A 104 -3.24 15.71 11.78
N PHE A 105 -3.44 16.91 11.23
CA PHE A 105 -3.93 17.09 9.86
C PHE A 105 -2.93 16.55 8.82
N ALA A 106 -1.64 16.83 8.98
CA ALA A 106 -0.58 16.35 8.09
C ALA A 106 -0.48 14.81 8.10
N ILE A 107 -0.56 14.19 9.28
CA ILE A 107 -0.57 12.72 9.42
C ILE A 107 -1.74 12.11 8.63
N SER A 108 -2.92 12.71 8.72
CA SER A 108 -4.11 12.25 8.00
C SER A 108 -3.96 12.37 6.48
N ILE A 109 -3.37 13.46 5.98
CA ILE A 109 -3.05 13.61 4.54
C ILE A 109 -2.07 12.53 4.08
N ILE A 110 -1.02 12.27 4.84
CA ILE A 110 0.00 11.26 4.50
C ILE A 110 -0.64 9.87 4.40
N TRP A 111 -1.58 9.55 5.30
CA TRP A 111 -2.36 8.32 5.24
C TRP A 111 -3.22 8.21 3.97
N ILE A 112 -3.88 9.30 3.56
CA ILE A 112 -4.66 9.32 2.31
C ILE A 112 -3.75 9.12 1.09
N LEU A 113 -2.57 9.76 1.09
CA LEU A 113 -1.59 9.61 0.02
C LEU A 113 -1.06 8.17 -0.08
N TYR A 114 -0.94 7.45 1.04
CA TYR A 114 -0.59 6.03 1.03
C TYR A 114 -1.61 5.17 0.27
N CYS A 115 -2.91 5.42 0.46
CA CYS A 115 -3.96 4.73 -0.32
C CYS A 115 -3.83 5.00 -1.83
N GLY A 116 -3.38 6.20 -2.22
CA GLY A 116 -3.16 6.58 -3.62
C GLY A 116 -1.85 6.07 -4.24
N LEU A 117 -0.85 5.74 -3.42
CA LEU A 117 0.46 5.27 -3.87
C LEU A 117 0.37 3.90 -4.56
N SER A 118 -0.40 2.97 -4.01
CA SER A 118 -0.60 1.64 -4.60
C SER A 118 -1.04 1.68 -6.08
N PRO A 119 -2.16 2.33 -6.45
CA PRO A 119 -2.58 2.41 -7.86
C PRO A 119 -1.63 3.24 -8.74
N MET A 120 -1.06 4.33 -8.22
CA MET A 120 -0.05 5.14 -8.92
C MET A 120 1.15 4.30 -9.35
N LEU A 121 1.67 3.49 -8.43
CA LEU A 121 2.81 2.64 -8.71
C LEU A 121 2.43 1.58 -9.75
N TYR A 122 1.28 0.90 -9.63
CA TYR A 122 0.83 -0.03 -10.67
C TYR A 122 0.77 0.61 -12.07
N ILE A 123 0.31 1.86 -12.18
CA ILE A 123 0.27 2.58 -13.46
C ILE A 123 1.67 2.89 -13.98
N VAL A 124 2.58 3.36 -13.13
CA VAL A 124 3.97 3.69 -13.50
C VAL A 124 4.75 2.44 -13.92
N PHE A 125 4.61 1.34 -13.20
CA PHE A 125 5.30 0.08 -13.48
C PHE A 125 4.69 -0.70 -14.65
N ASN A 126 3.37 -0.62 -14.84
CA ASN A 126 2.67 -1.23 -15.97
C ASN A 126 2.73 -0.38 -17.25
N SER A 127 3.44 0.75 -17.26
CA SER A 127 3.71 1.54 -18.47
C SER A 127 4.65 0.86 -19.48
N SER A 128 4.67 -0.48 -19.55
CA SER A 128 5.00 -1.15 -20.80
C SER A 128 3.96 -0.73 -21.84
N LYS A 129 4.33 0.27 -22.64
CA LYS A 129 3.60 0.93 -23.73
C LYS A 129 3.10 0.00 -24.86
N LYS A 130 2.67 -1.23 -24.59
CA LYS A 130 2.15 -2.16 -25.61
C LYS A 130 0.77 -2.74 -25.36
N ASN A 131 0.17 -2.64 -24.16
CA ASN A 131 -1.11 -3.34 -23.91
C ASN A 131 -2.28 -2.52 -23.33
N CYS A 132 -2.09 -1.24 -22.96
CA CYS A 132 -3.24 -0.42 -22.53
C CYS A 132 -4.25 -0.14 -23.66
N ARG A 133 -3.84 -0.25 -24.93
CA ARG A 133 -4.77 -0.13 -26.07
C ARG A 133 -5.54 -1.43 -26.38
N GLU A 134 -5.09 -2.58 -25.86
CA GLU A 134 -5.75 -3.88 -26.07
C GLU A 134 -6.61 -4.37 -24.89
N ILE A 135 -6.31 -3.93 -23.67
CA ILE A 135 -7.06 -4.37 -22.48
C ILE A 135 -8.41 -3.67 -22.39
N PHE A 136 -8.49 -2.37 -22.69
CA PHE A 136 -9.75 -1.61 -22.65
C PHE A 136 -10.84 -2.13 -23.62
N PRO A 137 -10.56 -2.49 -24.90
CA PRO A 137 -11.60 -3.02 -25.78
C PRO A 137 -12.03 -4.47 -25.49
N LYS A 138 -11.30 -5.24 -24.67
CA LYS A 138 -11.69 -6.62 -24.32
C LYS A 138 -12.74 -6.65 -23.22
N TRP A 139 -12.62 -5.79 -22.21
CA TRP A 139 -13.62 -5.66 -21.14
C TRP A 139 -14.94 -5.07 -21.66
N SER A 140 -14.89 -4.09 -22.57
CA SER A 140 -16.12 -3.52 -23.16
C SER A 140 -16.85 -4.50 -24.09
N ARG A 141 -16.12 -5.31 -24.88
CA ARG A 141 -16.76 -6.35 -25.72
C ARG A 141 -17.34 -7.51 -24.92
N GLN A 142 -16.69 -7.92 -23.82
CA GLN A 142 -17.25 -8.96 -22.96
C GLN A 142 -18.51 -8.49 -22.24
N ALA A 143 -18.55 -7.24 -21.77
CA ALA A 143 -19.76 -6.67 -21.16
C ALA A 143 -20.93 -6.58 -22.17
N ILE A 144 -20.67 -6.16 -23.41
CA ILE A 144 -21.70 -6.10 -24.46
C ILE A 144 -22.19 -7.50 -24.86
N CYS A 145 -21.30 -8.50 -24.95
CA CYS A 145 -21.70 -9.88 -25.23
C CYS A 145 -22.52 -10.52 -24.10
N TYR A 146 -22.28 -10.17 -22.84
CA TYR A 146 -23.09 -10.66 -21.72
C TYR A 146 -24.50 -10.03 -21.73
N ILE A 147 -24.60 -8.73 -22.01
CA ILE A 147 -25.91 -8.04 -22.10
C ILE A 147 -26.72 -8.54 -23.31
N ALA A 148 -26.06 -8.81 -24.45
CA ALA A 148 -26.74 -9.35 -25.64
C ALA A 148 -27.24 -10.79 -25.44
N LYS A 149 -26.62 -11.59 -24.56
CA LYS A 149 -27.01 -12.99 -24.33
C LYS A 149 -28.18 -13.16 -23.36
N ASP A 150 -28.42 -12.18 -22.50
CA ASP A 150 -29.59 -12.16 -21.59
C ASP A 150 -30.82 -11.47 -22.19
N GLY A 151 -30.66 -10.72 -23.30
CA GLY A 151 -31.77 -10.10 -24.03
C GLY A 151 -32.63 -11.06 -24.87
N ASP A 152 -32.14 -12.27 -25.16
CA ASP A 152 -32.85 -13.29 -25.96
C ASP A 152 -33.66 -14.28 -25.09
N LYS A 153 -33.86 -13.98 -23.80
CA LYS A 153 -34.59 -14.84 -22.84
C LYS A 153 -35.83 -14.21 -22.21
N PHE A 154 -36.35 -13.12 -22.78
CA PHE A 154 -37.67 -12.57 -22.45
C PHE A 154 -38.49 -12.32 -23.70
#